data_AF-A0A6I5CQ86-F1
#
_entry.id   AF-A0A6I5CQ86-F1
#
_cell.length_a   1.000
_cell.length_b   1.000
_cell.length_c   1.000
_cell.angle_alpha   90.00
_cell.angle_beta   90.00
_cell.angle_gamma   90.00
#
_symmetry.space_group_name_H-M   'P 1'
#
loop_
_entity.id
_entity.type
_entity.pdbx_description
1 polymer ?
#
loop_
_entity_poly.entity_id
_entity_poly.type
_entity_poly.pdbx_seq_one_letter_code
_entity_poly.pdbx_strand_id
1 'polypeptide(L)'
;LRGPAATVMEAAHHTRGWTNLAHAATALGYGARAHEFLGRAAAGLAGTSSPYLEGLTQTARLVLAWHEGRWQGLHAAADRTARLYAEIPDLTAEAMLVRGLTALHVLGDVSRARLDLAEAARVTCYDTGVILTASAAATARVHLEAGRPGQACEAVEETLNRLGLTGGWVWAGEVAPTAVTALCESGQTERARRLVADFAAGL
;
A
#
# COMPACT_ATOMS: atom_id res chain seq x y z
N LEU A 1 -7.50 -21.30 5.57
CA LEU A 1 -8.87 -20.79 5.35
C LEU A 1 -9.66 -21.84 4.56
N ARG A 2 -10.08 -22.96 5.19
CA ARG A 2 -10.88 -24.01 4.55
C ARG A 2 -12.10 -24.30 5.41
N GLY A 3 -13.28 -24.35 4.79
CA GLY A 3 -14.56 -24.60 5.46
C GLY A 3 -15.25 -23.33 5.97
N PRO A 4 -16.57 -23.38 6.25
CA PRO A 4 -17.28 -22.30 6.91
C PRO A 4 -16.74 -22.09 8.33
N ALA A 5 -16.73 -20.85 8.80
CA ALA A 5 -16.39 -20.56 10.19
C ALA A 5 -17.44 -21.16 11.13
N ALA A 6 -17.00 -21.87 12.16
CA ALA A 6 -17.86 -22.46 13.18
C ALA A 6 -18.18 -21.49 14.33
N THR A 7 -17.41 -20.40 14.46
CA THR A 7 -17.58 -19.39 15.53
C THR A 7 -17.41 -17.96 15.02
N VAL A 8 -17.89 -16.98 15.79
CA VAL A 8 -17.70 -15.54 15.50
C VAL A 8 -16.21 -15.17 15.48
N MET A 9 -15.41 -15.74 16.40
CA MET A 9 -13.97 -15.51 16.44
C MET A 9 -13.27 -16.06 15.19
N GLU A 10 -13.67 -17.26 14.75
CA GLU A 10 -13.14 -17.86 13.54
C GLU A 10 -13.56 -17.06 12.29
N ALA A 11 -14.79 -16.56 12.25
CA ALA A 11 -15.25 -15.67 11.18
C ALA A 11 -14.42 -14.38 11.13
N ALA A 12 -14.12 -13.77 12.30
CA ALA A 12 -13.25 -12.61 12.40
C ALA A 12 -11.83 -12.88 11.86
N HIS A 13 -11.22 -14.00 12.24
CA HIS A 13 -9.92 -14.41 11.73
C HIS A 13 -9.94 -14.70 10.23
N HIS A 14 -11.00 -15.35 9.73
CA HIS A 14 -11.18 -15.57 8.29
C HIS A 14 -11.30 -14.25 7.53
N THR A 15 -12.11 -13.31 8.01
CA THR A 15 -12.24 -11.97 7.41
C THR A 15 -10.89 -11.27 7.31
N ARG A 16 -10.13 -11.21 8.42
CA ARG A 16 -8.79 -10.62 8.42
C ARG A 16 -7.86 -11.33 7.43
N GLY A 17 -7.85 -12.66 7.43
CA GLY A 17 -7.02 -13.45 6.52
C GLY A 17 -7.34 -13.22 5.05
N TRP A 18 -8.64 -13.16 4.70
CA TRP A 18 -9.08 -12.84 3.34
C TRP A 18 -8.71 -11.41 2.95
N THR A 19 -8.85 -10.43 3.83
CA THR A 19 -8.45 -9.05 3.52
C THR A 19 -6.94 -8.93 3.30
N ASN A 20 -6.11 -9.57 4.14
CA ASN A 20 -4.67 -9.61 3.93
C ASN A 20 -4.28 -10.26 2.59
N LEU A 21 -4.97 -11.32 2.19
CA LEU A 21 -4.78 -11.94 0.86
C LEU A 21 -5.19 -11.00 -0.27
N ALA A 22 -6.22 -10.17 -0.07
CA ALA A 22 -6.61 -9.16 -1.04
C ALA A 22 -5.54 -8.07 -1.20
N HIS A 23 -4.94 -7.59 -0.10
CA HIS A 23 -3.82 -6.64 -0.15
C HIS A 23 -2.63 -7.23 -0.90
N ALA A 24 -2.22 -8.47 -0.58
CA ALA A 24 -1.11 -9.14 -1.26
C ALA A 24 -1.42 -9.37 -2.75
N ALA A 25 -2.63 -9.81 -3.09
CA ALA A 25 -3.06 -9.96 -4.47
C ALA A 25 -3.03 -8.63 -5.23
N THR A 26 -3.45 -7.54 -4.58
CA THR A 26 -3.40 -6.19 -5.14
C THR A 26 -1.97 -5.74 -5.42
N ALA A 27 -1.06 -5.89 -4.45
CA ALA A 27 0.35 -5.53 -4.58
C ALA A 27 1.06 -6.30 -5.70
N LEU A 28 0.63 -7.54 -5.97
CA LEU A 28 1.14 -8.39 -7.05
C LEU A 28 0.43 -8.18 -8.41
N GLY A 29 -0.54 -7.26 -8.50
CA GLY A 29 -1.28 -6.99 -9.74
C GLY A 29 -2.41 -7.98 -10.05
N TYR A 30 -2.78 -8.86 -9.13
CA TYR A 30 -3.87 -9.83 -9.29
C TYR A 30 -5.24 -9.27 -8.86
N GLY A 31 -5.71 -8.20 -9.52
CA GLY A 31 -6.96 -7.50 -9.15
C GLY A 31 -8.20 -8.39 -9.06
N ALA A 32 -8.38 -9.32 -10.00
CA ALA A 32 -9.51 -10.27 -9.97
C ALA A 32 -9.51 -11.15 -8.71
N ARG A 33 -8.33 -11.63 -8.27
CA ARG A 33 -8.20 -12.39 -7.01
C ARG A 33 -8.43 -11.50 -5.80
N ALA A 34 -7.98 -10.25 -5.84
CA ALA A 34 -8.23 -9.30 -4.76
C ALA A 34 -9.74 -9.07 -4.55
N HIS A 35 -10.52 -8.92 -5.61
CA HIS A 35 -11.99 -8.85 -5.53
C HIS A 35 -12.60 -10.12 -4.94
N GLU A 36 -12.16 -11.30 -5.38
CA GLU A 36 -12.65 -12.57 -4.84
C GLU A 36 -12.41 -12.67 -3.33
N PHE A 37 -11.20 -12.32 -2.88
CA PHE A 37 -10.86 -12.32 -1.46
C PHE A 37 -11.65 -11.27 -0.67
N LEU A 38 -11.84 -10.06 -1.19
CA LEU A 38 -12.69 -9.04 -0.54
C LEU A 38 -14.16 -9.46 -0.48
N GLY A 39 -14.65 -10.23 -1.46
CA GLY A 39 -15.98 -10.83 -1.42
C GLY A 39 -16.12 -11.84 -0.30
N ARG A 40 -15.10 -12.69 -0.09
CA ARG A 40 -15.06 -13.65 1.03
C ARG A 40 -14.92 -12.96 2.39
N ALA A 41 -14.11 -11.91 2.48
CA ALA A 41 -14.01 -11.09 3.68
C ALA A 41 -15.36 -10.45 4.05
N ALA A 42 -16.08 -9.92 3.05
CA ALA A 42 -17.40 -9.33 3.26
C ALA A 42 -18.44 -10.34 3.78
N ALA A 43 -18.40 -11.59 3.31
CA ALA A 43 -19.28 -12.65 3.82
C ALA A 43 -19.01 -12.94 5.31
N GLY A 44 -17.76 -12.89 5.74
CA GLY A 44 -17.37 -13.05 7.14
C GLY A 44 -17.68 -11.84 8.03
N LEU A 45 -18.09 -10.70 7.45
CA LEU A 45 -18.58 -9.54 8.21
C LEU A 45 -20.05 -9.68 8.63
N ALA A 46 -20.82 -10.57 7.98
CA ALA A 46 -22.22 -10.79 8.29
C ALA A 46 -22.37 -11.37 9.71
N GLY A 47 -22.70 -10.52 10.69
CA GLY A 47 -22.89 -10.90 12.10
C GLY A 47 -21.78 -10.46 13.05
N THR A 48 -20.78 -9.71 12.58
CA THR A 48 -19.78 -9.03 13.42
C THR A 48 -20.00 -7.53 13.34
N SER A 49 -19.86 -6.84 14.47
CA SER A 49 -19.88 -5.37 14.56
C SER A 49 -18.48 -4.81 14.88
N SER A 50 -17.43 -5.42 14.32
CA SER A 50 -16.04 -5.03 14.57
C SER A 50 -15.64 -3.85 13.65
N PRO A 51 -15.47 -2.63 14.19
CA PRO A 51 -15.10 -1.47 13.38
C PRO A 51 -13.74 -1.66 12.70
N TYR A 52 -12.84 -2.42 13.35
CA TYR A 52 -11.53 -2.74 12.80
C TYR A 52 -11.64 -3.61 11.54
N LEU A 53 -12.44 -4.68 11.55
CA LEU A 53 -12.55 -5.58 10.39
C LEU A 53 -13.30 -4.93 9.23
N GLU A 54 -14.33 -4.13 9.53
CA GLU A 54 -15.04 -3.31 8.55
C GLU A 54 -14.07 -2.33 7.89
N GLY A 55 -13.31 -1.60 8.71
CA GLY A 55 -12.34 -0.63 8.24
C GLY A 55 -11.21 -1.23 7.44
N LEU A 56 -10.65 -2.36 7.90
CA LEU A 56 -9.60 -3.11 7.17
C LEU A 56 -10.08 -3.50 5.76
N THR A 57 -11.33 -3.97 5.64
CA THR A 57 -11.91 -4.33 4.34
C THR A 57 -12.22 -3.09 3.49
N GLN A 58 -12.62 -1.99 4.12
CA GLN A 58 -12.90 -0.72 3.44
C GLN A 58 -11.63 -0.08 2.88
N THR A 59 -10.55 -0.01 3.65
CA THR A 59 -9.28 0.57 3.21
C THR A 59 -8.61 -0.29 2.14
N ALA A 60 -8.69 -1.62 2.23
CA ALA A 60 -8.27 -2.54 1.18
C ALA A 60 -8.97 -2.28 -0.17
N ARG A 61 -10.27 -1.94 -0.15
CA ARG A 61 -11.01 -1.54 -1.37
C ARG A 61 -10.52 -0.22 -1.95
N LEU A 62 -10.08 0.73 -1.13
CA LEU A 62 -9.49 1.99 -1.61
C LEU A 62 -8.18 1.73 -2.33
N VAL A 63 -7.31 0.90 -1.75
CA VAL A 63 -6.03 0.49 -2.36
C VAL A 63 -6.28 -0.24 -3.68
N LEU A 64 -7.20 -1.20 -3.71
CA LEU A 64 -7.56 -1.89 -4.96
C LEU A 64 -8.11 -0.92 -6.02
N ALA A 65 -8.98 0.01 -5.64
CA ALA A 65 -9.50 1.02 -6.56
C ALA A 65 -8.41 1.95 -7.12
N TRP A 66 -7.40 2.29 -6.30
CA TRP A 66 -6.22 3.02 -6.75
C TRP A 66 -5.48 2.26 -7.85
N HIS A 67 -5.12 1.00 -7.60
CA HIS A 67 -4.37 0.17 -8.55
C HIS A 67 -5.16 -0.17 -9.82
N GLU A 68 -6.49 -0.22 -9.76
CA GLU A 68 -7.36 -0.47 -10.92
C GLU A 68 -7.64 0.79 -11.77
N GLY A 69 -7.07 1.95 -11.42
CA GLY A 69 -7.34 3.19 -12.14
C GLY A 69 -8.74 3.77 -11.87
N ARG A 70 -9.48 3.26 -10.87
CA ARG A 70 -10.84 3.71 -10.52
C ARG A 70 -10.80 4.97 -9.64
N TRP A 71 -10.22 6.03 -10.18
CA TRP A 71 -9.86 7.23 -9.42
C TRP A 71 -11.02 8.22 -9.22
N GLN A 72 -12.09 8.11 -10.00
CA GLN A 72 -13.23 9.02 -9.89
C GLN A 72 -13.82 9.00 -8.46
N GLY A 73 -13.76 10.15 -7.78
CA GLY A 73 -14.24 10.30 -6.41
C GLY A 73 -13.38 9.61 -5.33
N LEU A 74 -12.28 8.95 -5.70
CA LEU A 74 -11.45 8.16 -4.79
C LEU A 74 -10.79 9.02 -3.71
N HIS A 75 -10.32 10.22 -4.05
CA HIS A 75 -9.76 11.16 -3.08
C HIS A 75 -10.76 11.50 -1.97
N ALA A 76 -12.01 11.81 -2.33
CA ALA A 76 -13.06 12.12 -1.36
C ALA A 76 -13.47 10.89 -0.53
N ALA A 77 -13.45 9.70 -1.11
CA ALA A 77 -13.71 8.45 -0.40
C ALA A 77 -12.60 8.13 0.63
N ALA A 78 -11.34 8.30 0.23
CA ALA A 78 -10.18 8.14 1.11
C ALA A 78 -10.20 9.15 2.25
N ASP A 79 -10.51 10.42 1.96
CA ASP A 79 -10.62 11.49 2.94
C ASP A 79 -11.73 11.26 3.98
N ARG A 80 -12.90 10.77 3.56
CA ARG A 80 -13.95 10.35 4.49
C ARG A 80 -13.52 9.15 5.34
N THR A 81 -12.84 8.18 4.74
CA THR A 81 -12.39 6.96 5.42
C THR A 81 -11.32 7.27 6.47
N ALA A 82 -10.36 8.16 6.16
CA ALA A 82 -9.35 8.61 7.11
C ALA A 82 -9.96 9.31 8.33
N ARG A 83 -11.01 10.12 8.14
CA ARG A 83 -11.77 10.71 9.26
C ARG A 83 -12.55 9.68 10.06
N LEU A 84 -13.17 8.72 9.39
CA LEU A 84 -13.99 7.69 10.04
C LEU A 84 -13.15 6.80 10.98
N TYR A 85 -11.92 6.50 10.59
CA TYR A 85 -11.04 5.60 11.34
C TYR A 85 -9.88 6.31 12.05
N ALA A 86 -9.98 7.62 12.30
CA ALA A 86 -8.90 8.46 12.83
C ALA A 86 -8.21 7.90 14.09
N GLU A 87 -8.96 7.19 14.93
CA GLU A 87 -8.48 6.57 16.18
C GLU A 87 -7.81 5.19 15.97
N ILE A 88 -7.77 4.67 14.74
CA ILE A 88 -7.15 3.40 14.37
C ILE A 88 -5.99 3.70 13.40
N PRO A 89 -4.73 3.75 13.89
CA PRO A 89 -3.58 4.24 13.13
C PRO A 89 -3.40 3.58 11.77
N ASP A 90 -3.42 2.24 11.68
CA ASP A 90 -3.18 1.53 10.41
C ASP A 90 -4.24 1.80 9.34
N LEU A 91 -5.51 1.89 9.76
CA LEU A 91 -6.61 2.17 8.85
C LEU A 91 -6.57 3.62 8.36
N THR A 92 -6.21 4.53 9.26
CA THR A 92 -5.98 5.94 8.92
C THR A 92 -4.81 6.09 7.97
N ALA A 93 -3.69 5.40 8.24
CA ALA A 93 -2.49 5.41 7.41
C ALA A 93 -2.78 4.93 5.98
N GLU A 94 -3.51 3.83 5.83
CA GLU A 94 -3.87 3.30 4.50
C GLU A 94 -4.84 4.24 3.75
N ALA A 95 -5.78 4.87 4.45
CA ALA A 95 -6.65 5.87 3.83
C ALA A 95 -5.88 7.15 3.44
N MET A 96 -4.94 7.61 4.28
CA MET A 96 -4.06 8.74 4.00
C MET A 96 -3.14 8.46 2.81
N LEU A 97 -2.62 7.23 2.68
CA LEU A 97 -1.85 6.80 1.51
C LEU A 97 -2.65 7.05 0.23
N VAL A 98 -3.88 6.51 0.15
CA VAL A 98 -4.71 6.67 -1.06
C VAL A 98 -5.10 8.14 -1.29
N ARG A 99 -5.34 8.91 -0.22
CA ARG A 99 -5.58 10.36 -0.32
C ARG A 99 -4.37 11.09 -0.88
N GLY A 100 -3.16 10.80 -0.42
CA GLY A 100 -1.92 11.39 -0.92
C GLY A 100 -1.62 11.00 -2.37
N LEU A 101 -1.81 9.73 -2.73
CA LEU A 101 -1.65 9.24 -4.10
C LEU A 101 -2.59 9.93 -5.08
N THR A 102 -3.86 10.09 -4.70
CA THR A 102 -4.86 10.77 -5.54
C THR A 102 -4.65 12.29 -5.56
N ALA A 103 -4.23 12.91 -4.46
CA ALA A 103 -3.81 14.32 -4.45
C ALA A 103 -2.67 14.56 -5.45
N LEU A 104 -1.68 13.66 -5.49
CA LEU A 104 -0.56 13.76 -6.43
C LEU A 104 -0.99 13.56 -7.89
N HIS A 105 -1.61 12.42 -8.21
CA HIS A 105 -1.78 11.99 -9.62
C HIS A 105 -3.08 12.47 -10.26
N VAL A 106 -4.10 12.79 -9.46
CA VAL A 106 -5.42 13.21 -9.97
C VAL A 106 -5.59 14.72 -9.84
N LEU A 107 -5.14 15.29 -8.72
CA LEU A 107 -5.34 16.72 -8.42
C LEU A 107 -4.11 17.58 -8.74
N GLY A 108 -2.92 16.99 -8.89
CA GLY A 108 -1.67 17.73 -9.07
C GLY A 108 -1.22 18.50 -7.82
N ASP A 109 -1.79 18.20 -6.65
CA ASP A 109 -1.47 18.87 -5.39
C ASP A 109 -0.30 18.17 -4.69
N VAL A 110 0.91 18.51 -5.15
CA VAL A 110 2.17 17.94 -4.65
C VAL A 110 2.37 18.23 -3.16
N SER A 111 2.00 19.42 -2.69
CA SER A 111 2.18 19.81 -1.28
C SER A 111 1.34 18.94 -0.36
N ARG A 112 0.05 18.78 -0.67
CA ARG A 112 -0.83 17.91 0.10
C ARG A 112 -0.41 16.45 0.01
N ALA A 113 -0.04 15.99 -1.18
CA ALA A 113 0.43 14.62 -1.36
C ALA A 113 1.62 14.32 -0.46
N ARG A 114 2.63 15.20 -0.41
CA ARG A 114 3.81 15.01 0.44
C ARG A 114 3.46 14.91 1.92
N LEU A 115 2.55 15.74 2.40
CA LEU A 115 2.08 15.69 3.79
C LEU A 115 1.38 14.36 4.09
N ASP A 116 0.44 13.96 3.23
CA ASP A 116 -0.34 12.73 3.43
C ASP A 116 0.52 11.46 3.33
N LEU A 117 1.44 11.39 2.37
CA LEU A 117 2.33 10.24 2.19
C LEU A 117 3.33 10.12 3.35
N ALA A 118 3.90 11.24 3.81
CA ALA A 118 4.80 11.24 4.96
C ALA A 118 4.07 10.85 6.25
N GLU A 119 2.87 11.38 6.47
CA GLU A 119 2.07 11.06 7.65
C GLU A 119 1.62 9.60 7.64
N ALA A 120 1.17 9.07 6.50
CA ALA A 120 0.82 7.66 6.34
C ALA A 120 1.98 6.74 6.70
N ALA A 121 3.19 7.03 6.22
CA ALA A 121 4.39 6.27 6.55
C ALA A 121 4.80 6.40 8.03
N ARG A 122 4.50 7.54 8.66
CA ARG A 122 4.82 7.79 10.08
C ARG A 122 3.86 7.08 11.04
N VAL A 123 2.58 6.96 10.69
CA VAL A 123 1.53 6.45 11.59
C VAL A 123 1.26 4.96 11.46
N THR A 124 1.66 4.32 10.35
CA THR A 124 1.54 2.86 10.19
C THR A 124 2.36 2.12 11.25
N CYS A 125 1.79 1.08 11.86
CA CYS A 125 2.51 0.23 12.81
C CYS A 125 3.30 -0.91 12.14
N TYR A 126 3.11 -1.11 10.83
CA TYR A 126 3.78 -2.15 10.07
C TYR A 126 5.17 -1.73 9.59
N ASP A 127 6.15 -2.61 9.79
CA ASP A 127 7.53 -2.41 9.33
C ASP A 127 7.72 -2.65 7.83
N THR A 128 6.76 -3.32 7.16
CA THR A 128 6.63 -3.43 5.70
C THR A 128 5.16 -3.49 5.29
N GLY A 129 4.87 -3.20 4.02
CA GLY A 129 3.50 -3.21 3.50
C GLY A 129 3.30 -2.14 2.43
N VAL A 130 2.12 -2.14 1.82
CA VAL A 130 1.75 -1.21 0.75
C VAL A 130 1.94 0.26 1.14
N ILE A 131 1.72 0.60 2.42
CA ILE A 131 1.82 1.99 2.92
C ILE A 131 3.24 2.53 2.76
N LEU A 132 4.23 1.82 3.29
CA LEU A 132 5.62 2.27 3.23
C LEU A 132 6.13 2.24 1.78
N THR A 133 5.88 1.16 1.06
CA THR A 133 6.41 0.99 -0.31
C THR A 133 5.80 1.98 -1.29
N ALA A 134 4.49 2.17 -1.28
CA ALA A 134 3.84 3.13 -2.17
C ALA A 134 4.12 4.59 -1.78
N SER A 135 4.27 4.91 -0.49
CA SER A 135 4.63 6.28 -0.04
C SER A 135 6.04 6.67 -0.46
N ALA A 136 7.00 5.75 -0.28
CA ALA A 136 8.38 5.94 -0.72
C ALA A 136 8.47 6.08 -2.24
N ALA A 137 7.78 5.20 -2.98
CA ALA A 137 7.72 5.26 -4.44
C ALA A 137 7.14 6.58 -4.95
N ALA A 138 5.99 7.01 -4.42
CA ALA A 138 5.35 8.27 -4.81
C ALA A 138 6.24 9.48 -4.51
N THR A 139 6.90 9.50 -3.34
CA THR A 139 7.85 10.56 -2.99
C THR A 139 9.05 10.57 -3.95
N ALA A 140 9.62 9.41 -4.25
CA ALA A 140 10.73 9.29 -5.19
C ALA A 140 10.35 9.76 -6.60
N ARG A 141 9.14 9.43 -7.09
CA ARG A 141 8.64 9.94 -8.37
C ARG A 141 8.59 11.47 -8.43
N VAL A 142 8.21 12.14 -7.33
CA VAL A 142 8.25 13.62 -7.23
C VAL A 142 9.69 14.16 -7.37
N HIS A 143 10.69 13.46 -6.83
CA HIS A 143 12.09 13.86 -6.97
C HIS A 143 12.64 13.57 -8.37
N LEU A 144 12.28 12.45 -8.99
CA LEU A 144 12.66 12.11 -10.37
C LEU A 144 12.12 13.13 -11.37
N GLU A 145 10.83 13.47 -11.27
CA GLU A 145 10.21 14.48 -12.14
C GLU A 145 10.90 15.85 -12.02
N ALA A 146 11.45 16.16 -10.84
CA ALA A 146 12.19 17.38 -10.61
C ALA A 146 13.69 17.30 -10.99
N GLY A 147 14.14 16.21 -11.61
CA GLY A 147 15.54 15.99 -12.00
C GLY A 147 16.49 15.78 -10.79
N ARG A 148 15.99 15.22 -9.69
CA ARG A 148 16.75 15.02 -8.43
C ARG A 148 16.88 13.53 -8.09
N PRO A 149 17.56 12.71 -8.92
CA PRO A 149 17.61 11.26 -8.75
C PRO A 149 18.32 10.81 -7.46
N GLY A 150 19.27 11.58 -6.95
CA GLY A 150 19.90 11.32 -5.66
C GLY A 150 18.90 11.38 -4.49
N GLN A 151 18.03 12.40 -4.47
CA GLN A 151 16.96 12.50 -3.47
C GLN A 151 15.88 11.43 -3.67
N ALA A 152 15.64 11.01 -4.91
CA ALA A 152 14.77 9.87 -5.18
C ALA A 152 15.34 8.57 -4.60
N CYS A 153 16.67 8.37 -4.65
CA CYS A 153 17.33 7.24 -3.97
C CYS A 153 17.16 7.32 -2.45
N GLU A 154 17.40 8.50 -1.85
CA GLU A 154 17.20 8.72 -0.41
C GLU A 154 15.76 8.40 0.03
N ALA A 155 14.78 8.80 -0.78
CA ALA A 155 13.36 8.58 -0.47
C ALA A 155 12.94 7.11 -0.43
N VAL A 156 13.65 6.20 -1.12
CA VAL A 156 13.35 4.75 -1.13
C VAL A 156 14.25 3.94 -0.21
N GLU A 157 15.39 4.49 0.22
CA GLU A 157 16.47 3.78 0.90
C GLU A 157 16.00 3.01 2.14
N GLU A 158 15.32 3.68 3.07
CA GLU A 158 14.85 3.05 4.30
C GLU A 158 13.87 1.90 4.01
N THR A 159 12.98 2.11 3.04
CA THR A 159 11.99 1.09 2.64
C THR A 159 12.65 -0.13 2.03
N LEU A 160 13.66 0.05 1.17
CA LEU A 160 14.42 -1.07 0.59
C LEU A 160 15.17 -1.86 1.67
N ASN A 161 15.77 -1.16 2.64
CA ASN A 161 16.45 -1.80 3.77
C ASN A 161 15.46 -2.63 4.62
N ARG A 162 14.26 -2.11 4.89
CA ARG A 162 13.20 -2.85 5.59
C ARG A 162 12.73 -4.07 4.81
N LEU A 163 12.60 -3.98 3.49
CA LEU A 163 12.25 -5.12 2.64
C LEU A 163 13.29 -6.23 2.74
N GLY A 164 14.59 -5.90 2.61
CA GLY A 164 15.67 -6.87 2.74
C GLY A 164 15.77 -7.50 4.13
N LEU A 165 15.51 -6.73 5.21
CA LEU A 165 15.55 -7.25 6.57
C LEU A 165 14.38 -8.19 6.91
N THR A 166 13.20 -7.94 6.33
CA THR A 166 11.98 -8.68 6.67
C THR A 166 11.60 -9.75 5.64
N GLY A 167 12.22 -9.74 4.45
CA GLY A 167 11.81 -10.57 3.32
C GLY A 167 10.46 -10.16 2.71
N GLY A 168 9.99 -8.94 2.98
CA GLY A 168 8.66 -8.44 2.60
C GLY A 168 8.45 -8.16 1.10
N TRP A 169 9.16 -8.84 0.20
CA TRP A 169 9.26 -8.51 -1.23
C TRP A 169 7.95 -8.56 -2.00
N VAL A 170 6.92 -9.23 -1.49
CA VAL A 170 5.55 -9.16 -2.03
C VAL A 170 5.03 -7.71 -2.14
N TRP A 171 5.53 -6.81 -1.30
CA TRP A 171 5.13 -5.40 -1.27
C TRP A 171 5.97 -4.49 -2.18
N ALA A 172 7.02 -5.03 -2.80
CA ALA A 172 8.00 -4.22 -3.51
C ALA A 172 7.54 -3.75 -4.90
N GLY A 173 6.39 -4.23 -5.40
CA GLY A 173 5.89 -3.96 -6.76
C GLY A 173 5.82 -2.47 -7.14
N GLU A 174 5.48 -1.59 -6.20
CA GLU A 174 5.44 -0.13 -6.44
C GLU A 174 6.81 0.54 -6.32
N VAL A 175 7.63 0.11 -5.35
CA VAL A 175 8.88 0.78 -5.00
C VAL A 175 10.06 0.31 -5.84
N ALA A 176 10.14 -0.98 -6.20
CA ALA A 176 11.26 -1.54 -6.93
C ALA A 176 11.47 -0.88 -8.30
N PRO A 177 10.44 -0.70 -9.16
CA PRO A 177 10.63 -0.02 -10.45
C PRO A 177 11.12 1.43 -10.27
N THR A 178 10.55 2.15 -9.30
CA THR A 178 10.90 3.55 -9.04
C THR A 178 12.33 3.68 -8.51
N ALA A 179 12.72 2.78 -7.60
CA ALA A 179 14.08 2.71 -7.08
C ALA A 179 15.10 2.37 -8.17
N VAL A 180 14.79 1.41 -9.06
CA VAL A 180 15.64 1.09 -10.21
C VAL A 180 15.85 2.31 -11.10
N THR A 181 14.79 3.06 -11.43
CA THR A 181 14.91 4.32 -12.18
C THR A 181 15.83 5.31 -11.47
N ALA A 182 15.59 5.57 -10.18
CA ALA A 182 16.41 6.50 -9.39
C ALA A 182 17.89 6.11 -9.33
N LEU A 183 18.18 4.82 -9.16
CA LEU A 183 19.54 4.28 -9.14
C LEU A 183 20.21 4.43 -10.51
N CYS A 184 19.52 4.11 -11.60
CA CYS A 184 20.04 4.26 -12.96
C CYS A 184 20.34 5.73 -13.29
N GLU A 185 19.42 6.65 -13.00
CA GLU A 185 19.62 8.09 -13.23
C GLU A 185 20.70 8.70 -12.33
N SER A 186 20.96 8.09 -11.17
CA SER A 186 22.08 8.45 -10.29
C SER A 186 23.42 7.78 -10.68
N GLY A 187 23.47 7.02 -11.78
CA GLY A 187 24.67 6.30 -12.23
C GLY A 187 25.02 5.05 -11.41
N GLN A 188 24.13 4.59 -10.52
CA GLN A 188 24.31 3.42 -9.65
C GLN A 188 23.78 2.13 -10.30
N THR A 189 24.09 1.91 -11.58
CA THR A 189 23.55 0.80 -12.40
C THR A 189 23.77 -0.58 -11.77
N GLU A 190 24.91 -0.80 -11.13
CA GLU A 190 25.22 -2.09 -10.51
C GLU A 190 24.35 -2.37 -9.28
N ARG A 191 24.00 -1.33 -8.52
CA ARG A 191 23.04 -1.43 -7.42
C ARG A 191 21.63 -1.69 -7.95
N ALA A 192 21.25 -1.06 -9.07
CA ALA A 192 19.99 -1.30 -9.74
C ALA A 192 19.86 -2.77 -10.21
N ARG A 193 20.92 -3.35 -10.79
CA ARG A 193 20.93 -4.78 -11.18
C ARG A 193 20.72 -5.72 -10.00
N ARG A 194 21.40 -5.46 -8.88
CA ARG A 194 21.20 -6.25 -7.65
C ARG A 194 19.76 -6.19 -7.17
N LEU A 195 19.18 -4.99 -7.08
CA LEU A 195 17.78 -4.83 -6.67
C LEU A 195 16.81 -5.61 -7.58
N VAL A 196 17.05 -5.62 -8.90
CA VAL A 196 16.23 -6.43 -9.83
C VAL A 196 16.40 -7.92 -9.57
N ALA A 197 17.63 -8.39 -9.32
CA ALA A 197 17.91 -9.80 -9.02
C ALA A 197 17.26 -10.23 -7.70
N ASP A 198 17.39 -9.42 -6.65
CA ASP A 198 16.81 -9.65 -5.33
C ASP A 198 15.28 -9.74 -5.42
N PHE A 199 14.65 -8.76 -6.11
CA PHE A 199 13.20 -8.77 -6.31
C PHE A 199 12.72 -9.98 -7.14
N ALA A 200 13.46 -10.36 -8.20
CA ALA A 200 13.12 -11.52 -9.02
C ALA A 200 13.23 -12.85 -8.25
N ALA A 201 14.16 -12.92 -7.30
CA ALA A 201 14.32 -14.08 -6.42
C ALA A 201 13.37 -14.04 -5.20
N GLY A 202 12.76 -12.89 -4.91
CA GLY A 202 11.93 -12.66 -3.72
C GLY A 202 12.75 -12.60 -2.42
N LEU A 203 13.98 -12.06 -2.49
CA LEU A 203 15.03 -12.15 -1.46
C LEU A 203 15.36 -10.83 -0.79
#